data_AF-A0A352SAL4-F1
#
_entry.id   AF-A0A352SAL4-F1
#
_cell.length_a   1.000
_cell.length_b   1.000
_cell.length_c   1.000
_cell.angle_alpha   90.00
_cell.angle_beta   90.00
_cell.angle_gamma   90.00
#
_symmetry.space_group_name_H-M   'P 1'
#
loop_
_entity.id
_entity.type
_entity.pdbx_description
1 polymer ?
#
loop_
_entity_poly.entity_id
_entity_poly.type
_entity_poly.pdbx_seq_one_letter_code
_entity_poly.pdbx_strand_id
1 'polypeptide(L)'
;MQRKYLAVAILCTGASVGHAQSTVTLYGVVDANLEFANHLGAVPVAANGFNPGPSNNVFRMDSGGVSGSRWGLRGSEGLGGGLKAVFVLESGFNLETRT
;
A
#
# COMPACT_ATOMS: atom_id res chain seq x y z
N MET A 1 -2.73 62.82 -4.40
CA MET A 1 -2.60 61.59 -5.22
C MET A 1 -2.06 60.38 -4.42
N GLN A 2 -2.39 60.23 -3.13
CA GLN A 2 -1.69 59.29 -2.23
C GLN A 2 -2.52 58.04 -1.81
N ARG A 3 -3.80 57.95 -2.19
CA ARG A 3 -4.70 56.86 -1.76
C ARG A 3 -4.67 55.59 -2.63
N LYS A 4 -4.03 55.67 -3.80
CA LYS A 4 -4.02 54.55 -4.78
C LYS A 4 -3.09 53.40 -4.36
N TYR A 5 -2.09 53.67 -3.52
CA TYR A 5 -1.10 52.68 -3.09
C TYR A 5 -1.59 51.78 -1.94
N LEU A 6 -2.58 52.21 -1.15
CA LEU A 6 -3.14 51.37 -0.08
C LEU A 6 -3.93 50.16 -0.61
N ALA A 7 -4.58 50.31 -1.78
CA ALA A 7 -5.39 49.24 -2.37
C ALA A 7 -4.54 48.06 -2.87
N VAL A 8 -3.32 48.33 -3.35
CA VAL A 8 -2.39 47.29 -3.84
C VAL A 8 -1.81 46.48 -2.68
N ALA A 9 -1.57 47.11 -1.52
CA ALA A 9 -1.02 46.42 -0.35
C ALA A 9 -1.98 45.38 0.26
N ILE A 10 -3.29 45.59 0.14
CA ILE A 10 -4.32 44.64 0.64
C ILE A 10 -4.51 43.45 -0.32
N LEU A 11 -4.22 43.61 -1.61
CA LEU A 11 -4.32 42.54 -2.60
C LEU A 11 -3.20 41.49 -2.48
N CYS A 12 -2.05 41.85 -1.89
CA CYS A 12 -0.91 40.93 -1.75
C CYS A 12 -0.98 40.01 -0.53
N THR A 13 -1.89 40.22 0.42
CA THR A 13 -2.04 39.37 1.63
C THR A 13 -2.98 38.17 1.41
N GLY A 14 -3.59 38.05 0.23
CA GLY A 14 -4.55 36.98 -0.11
C GLY A 14 -3.94 35.74 -0.76
N ALA A 15 -2.61 35.65 -0.92
CA ALA A 15 -1.96 34.41 -1.32
C ALA A 15 -1.97 33.44 -0.14
N SER A 16 -3.12 32.83 0.11
CA SER A 16 -3.19 31.64 0.94
C SER A 16 -2.25 30.61 0.30
N VAL A 17 -1.07 30.44 0.89
CA VAL A 17 -0.31 29.21 0.74
C VAL A 17 -1.26 28.15 1.27
N GLY A 18 -1.99 27.49 0.37
CA GLY A 18 -2.85 26.38 0.73
C GLY A 18 -1.93 25.33 1.31
N HIS A 19 -1.82 25.30 2.64
CA HIS A 19 -1.29 24.16 3.35
C HIS A 19 -2.32 23.05 3.16
N ALA A 20 -2.30 22.42 1.98
CA ALA A 20 -3.05 21.21 1.74
C ALA A 20 -2.53 20.19 2.75
N GLN A 21 -3.28 20.02 3.85
CA GLN A 21 -2.94 19.08 4.90
C GLN A 21 -3.06 17.68 4.30
N SER A 22 -1.96 17.22 3.73
CA SER A 22 -1.84 15.93 3.06
C SER A 22 -1.67 14.88 4.13
N THR A 23 -2.63 13.96 4.22
CA THR A 23 -2.48 12.79 5.08
C THR A 23 -2.09 11.62 4.21
N VAL A 24 -0.93 11.03 4.52
CA VAL A 24 -0.50 9.74 3.96
C VAL A 24 -0.59 8.70 5.07
N THR A 25 -1.25 7.60 4.78
CA THR A 25 -1.35 6.44 5.66
C THR A 25 -0.60 5.28 5.04
N LEU A 26 0.43 4.81 5.74
CA LEU A 26 1.00 3.48 5.51
C LEU A 26 0.07 2.45 6.15
N TYR A 27 -0.31 1.45 5.38
CA TYR A 27 -1.15 0.35 5.82
C TYR A 27 -0.70 -0.94 5.15
N GLY A 28 -1.22 -2.07 5.65
CA GLY A 28 -0.91 -3.37 5.07
C GLY A 28 -1.53 -4.49 5.87
N VAL A 29 -1.37 -5.70 5.33
CA VAL A 29 -1.74 -6.96 5.98
C VAL A 29 -0.57 -7.92 5.81
N VAL A 30 -0.23 -8.60 6.90
CA VAL A 30 0.73 -9.70 6.91
C VAL A 30 -0.05 -10.94 7.27
N ASP A 31 -0.13 -11.89 6.35
CA ASP A 31 -0.84 -13.15 6.53
C ASP A 31 0.11 -14.32 6.25
N ALA A 32 0.29 -15.16 7.27
CA ALA A 32 1.11 -16.35 7.23
C ALA A 32 0.33 -17.51 7.83
N ASN A 33 0.38 -18.66 7.16
CA ASN A 33 -0.28 -19.87 7.59
C ASN A 33 0.66 -21.06 7.57
N LEU A 34 0.41 -22.00 8.48
CA LEU A 34 0.99 -23.34 8.43
C LEU A 34 -0.02 -24.25 7.75
N GLU A 35 0.45 -25.01 6.76
CA GLU A 35 -0.38 -25.89 5.95
C GLU A 35 0.17 -27.32 6.02
N PHE A 36 -0.74 -28.25 6.27
CA PHE A 36 -0.54 -29.66 5.99
C PHE A 36 -1.47 -30.08 4.87
N ALA A 37 -0.90 -30.61 3.78
CA ALA A 37 -1.64 -31.08 2.63
C ALA A 37 -1.26 -32.52 2.32
N ASN A 38 -2.25 -33.39 2.13
CA ASN A 38 -2.08 -34.79 1.75
C ASN A 38 -2.61 -35.05 0.32
N HIS A 39 -2.17 -36.14 -0.28
CA HIS A 39 -2.44 -36.56 -1.66
C HIS A 39 -2.08 -35.53 -2.74
N LEU A 40 -1.01 -34.76 -2.53
CA LEU A 40 -0.52 -33.84 -3.56
C LEU A 40 0.15 -34.59 -4.73
N GLY A 41 0.14 -33.98 -5.91
CA GLY A 41 0.89 -34.47 -7.06
C GLY A 41 2.39 -34.20 -6.91
N ALA A 42 3.20 -34.63 -7.88
CA ALA A 42 4.60 -34.25 -7.93
C ALA A 42 4.75 -32.72 -7.98
N VAL A 43 5.57 -32.17 -7.09
CA VAL A 43 5.83 -30.72 -7.01
C VAL A 43 7.13 -30.45 -7.78
N PRO A 44 7.07 -29.86 -9.00
CA PRO A 44 8.25 -29.68 -9.84
C PRO A 44 9.22 -28.64 -9.26
N VAL A 45 8.68 -27.64 -8.57
CA VAL A 45 9.41 -26.59 -7.85
C VAL A 45 8.60 -26.24 -6.61
N ALA A 46 9.09 -26.61 -5.43
CA ALA A 46 8.46 -26.18 -4.19
C ALA A 46 8.77 -24.70 -3.99
N ALA A 47 7.76 -23.82 -4.11
CA ALA A 47 7.92 -22.36 -3.95
C ALA A 47 8.61 -21.99 -2.63
N ASN A 48 8.44 -22.81 -1.59
CA ASN A 48 9.01 -22.65 -0.25
C ASN A 48 10.30 -23.47 0.02
N GLY A 49 10.85 -24.17 -0.98
CA GLY A 49 12.09 -24.94 -0.87
C GLY A 49 12.03 -26.21 0.00
N PHE A 50 10.88 -26.57 0.59
CA PHE A 50 10.83 -27.62 1.62
C PHE A 50 10.40 -29.02 1.15
N ASN A 51 9.87 -29.22 -0.07
CA ASN A 51 9.41 -30.54 -0.52
C ASN A 51 9.51 -30.76 -2.06
N PRO A 52 10.72 -30.78 -2.66
CA PRO A 52 10.88 -31.19 -4.05
C PRO A 52 10.67 -32.72 -4.20
N GLY A 53 9.80 -33.18 -5.11
CA GLY A 53 9.61 -34.62 -5.40
C GLY A 53 8.15 -35.06 -5.63
N PRO A 54 7.90 -36.37 -5.84
CA PRO A 54 6.55 -36.95 -5.95
C PRO A 54 5.88 -36.92 -4.57
N SER A 55 5.21 -35.83 -4.23
CA SER A 55 4.84 -35.56 -2.83
C SER A 55 3.42 -35.98 -2.49
N ASN A 56 3.25 -37.15 -1.85
CA ASN A 56 1.94 -37.56 -1.33
C ASN A 56 1.52 -36.79 -0.06
N ASN A 57 2.41 -36.16 0.70
CA ASN A 57 2.09 -35.32 1.87
C ASN A 57 3.10 -34.18 2.00
N VAL A 58 2.66 -32.96 2.31
CA VAL A 58 3.46 -31.74 2.42
C VAL A 58 3.12 -31.03 3.72
N PHE A 59 4.15 -30.60 4.45
CA PHE A 59 4.03 -29.60 5.51
C PHE A 59 4.79 -28.35 5.08
N ARG A 60 4.14 -27.18 5.14
CA ARG A 60 4.73 -25.92 4.70
C ARG A 60 4.22 -24.71 5.46
N MET A 61 5.04 -23.66 5.45
CA MET A 61 4.55 -22.29 5.65
C MET A 61 4.17 -21.70 4.30
N ASP A 62 3.05 -21.00 4.26
CA ASP A 62 2.56 -20.28 3.08
C ASP A 62 2.13 -18.86 3.49
N SER A 63 1.96 -17.98 2.51
CA SER A 63 1.44 -16.64 2.72
C SER A 63 0.06 -16.45 2.10
N GLY A 64 -0.75 -15.61 2.73
CA GLY A 64 -2.01 -15.17 2.14
C GLY A 64 -3.16 -16.16 2.26
N GLY A 65 -3.15 -17.02 3.27
CA GLY A 65 -4.19 -18.04 3.47
C GLY A 65 -5.61 -17.49 3.66
N VAL A 66 -5.78 -16.32 4.28
CA VAL A 66 -7.07 -15.61 4.44
C VAL A 66 -7.12 -14.36 3.58
N SER A 67 -6.02 -13.62 3.51
CA SER A 67 -5.88 -12.42 2.67
C SER A 67 -4.46 -12.28 2.16
N GLY A 68 -4.29 -11.99 0.87
CA GLY A 68 -2.96 -11.76 0.30
C GLY A 68 -2.17 -10.68 1.07
N SER A 69 -0.95 -11.04 1.47
CA SER A 69 -0.02 -10.15 2.15
C SER A 69 0.35 -8.97 1.26
N ARG A 70 0.32 -7.76 1.82
CA ARG A 70 0.54 -6.52 1.07
C ARG A 70 0.90 -5.36 1.98
N TRP A 71 1.59 -4.39 1.42
CA TRP A 71 1.75 -3.06 2.00
C TRP A 71 1.24 -2.01 1.02
N GLY A 72 0.86 -0.85 1.53
CA GLY A 72 0.40 0.24 0.70
C GLY A 72 0.45 1.60 1.37
N LEU A 73 0.44 2.63 0.52
CA LEU A 73 0.32 4.03 0.89
C LEU A 73 -0.98 4.55 0.30
N ARG A 74 -1.86 5.07 1.15
CA ARG A 74 -3.04 5.81 0.70
C ARG A 74 -3.01 7.23 1.21
N GLY A 75 -3.50 8.17 0.42
CA GLY A 75 -3.58 9.55 0.85
C GLY A 75 -4.62 10.36 0.12
N SER A 76 -4.89 11.53 0.68
CA SER A 76 -5.74 12.54 0.07
C SER A 76 -5.17 13.92 0.32
N GLU A 77 -5.18 14.74 -0.72
CA GLU A 77 -4.72 16.12 -0.70
C GLU A 77 -5.86 17.04 -1.11
N GLY A 78 -6.14 18.07 -0.30
CA GLY A 78 -7.11 19.10 -0.67
C GLY A 78 -6.53 20.09 -1.66
N LEU A 79 -7.15 20.23 -2.84
CA LEU A 79 -6.70 21.14 -3.89
C LEU A 79 -7.38 22.53 -3.81
N GLY A 80 -8.19 22.77 -2.77
CA GLY A 80 -9.00 23.97 -2.60
C GLY A 80 -10.36 23.88 -3.31
N GLY A 81 -11.28 24.78 -2.97
CA GLY A 81 -12.61 24.85 -3.62
C GLY A 81 -13.47 23.58 -3.50
N GLY A 82 -13.20 22.72 -2.50
CA GLY A 82 -13.85 21.42 -2.33
C GLY A 82 -13.24 20.28 -3.15
N LEU A 83 -12.27 20.56 -4.01
CA LEU A 83 -11.57 19.55 -4.82
C LEU A 83 -10.52 18.81 -3.98
N LYS A 84 -10.34 17.51 -4.27
CA LYS A 84 -9.31 16.67 -3.65
C LYS A 84 -8.63 15.78 -4.68
N ALA A 85 -7.31 15.63 -4.56
CA ALA A 85 -6.57 14.52 -5.14
C ALA A 85 -6.60 13.33 -4.15
N VAL A 86 -6.66 12.11 -4.68
CA VAL A 86 -6.60 10.88 -3.91
C VAL A 86 -5.64 9.91 -4.59
N PHE A 87 -4.89 9.15 -3.81
CA PHE A 87 -4.01 8.11 -4.34
C PHE A 87 -4.01 6.87 -3.44
N VAL A 88 -3.77 5.74 -4.08
CA VAL A 88 -3.51 4.45 -3.44
C VAL A 88 -2.39 3.78 -4.23
N LEU A 89 -1.31 3.41 -3.55
CA LEU A 89 -0.24 2.59 -4.08
C LEU A 89 -0.14 1.34 -3.20
N GLU A 90 -0.23 0.16 -3.81
CA GLU A 90 -0.15 -1.12 -3.10
C GLU A 90 0.83 -2.06 -3.80
N SER A 91 1.53 -2.86 -3.01
CA SER A 91 2.33 -3.99 -3.50
C SER A 91 2.06 -5.21 -2.64
N GLY A 92 1.78 -6.33 -3.30
CA GLY A 92 1.79 -7.64 -2.67
C GLY A 92 3.21 -8.08 -2.33
N PHE A 93 3.33 -9.01 -1.40
CA PHE A 93 4.54 -9.77 -1.13
C PHE A 93 4.19 -11.13 -0.53
N ASN A 94 5.05 -12.11 -0.71
CA ASN A 94 4.97 -13.45 -0.16
C ASN A 94 6.01 -13.63 0.94
N LEU A 95 5.58 -14.12 2.11
CA LEU A 95 6.48 -14.33 3.24
C LEU A 95 7.43 -15.52 3.04
N GLU A 96 7.02 -16.53 2.27
CA GLU A 96 7.78 -17.75 2.00
C GLU A 96 8.83 -17.57 0.91
N THR A 97 8.52 -16.80 -0.14
CA THR A 97 9.44 -16.56 -1.27
C THR A 97 10.20 -15.23 -1.19
N ARG A 98 9.86 -14.35 -0.24
CA ARG A 98 10.44 -13.01 -0.05
C ARG A 98 10.29 -12.09 -1.28
N THR A 99 9.24 -12.29 -2.07
CA THR A 99 8.90 -11.49 -3.26
C THR A 99 7.53 -10.90 -3.07
#